data_AF-A0A1I6RFC6-F1
#
_entry.id   AF-A0A1I6RFC6-F1
#
_cell.length_a   1.000
_cell.length_b   1.000
_cell.length_c   1.000
_cell.angle_alpha   90.00
_cell.angle_beta   90.00
_cell.angle_gamma   90.00
#
_symmetry.space_group_name_H-M   'P 1'
#
loop_
_entity.id
_entity.type
_entity.pdbx_description
1 polymer ?
#
loop_
_entity_poly.entity_id
_entity_poly.type
_entity_poly.pdbx_seq_one_letter_code
_entity_poly.pdbx_strand_id
1 'polypeptide(L)'
;MIEEEILFSYEELNLIQESALKNSYLRDPMFVAISKQPTGVLTLSPIHGLIFAKGNEYTGFEHIVQRHQQSRPHWIKSSDENDNYYFRLQDQGLFRPDSVPIYDYCMIADSLYKNENLNVEKNKRPDLFEMYTGEHTHQDLETSKYNLLIYRGTKVVHTIYPQSNKNNPKRVKGFNYSRGAASSSWDFKNSITMIEIPYFDHNNIVRYLLIFRKVSDKLTVIIQINDILGNPWKSVFVGRLKIDFNKFRDDFDPFDVIRLECGDLRVLERKILELDKCFIKMTNQENQENRPKKRE
;
A
#
# COMPACT_ATOMS: atom_id res chain seq x y z
N MET A 1 3.26 17.40 12.47
CA MET A 1 4.60 17.83 12.03
C MET A 1 4.74 17.37 10.59
N ILE A 2 5.22 18.22 9.69
CA ILE A 2 5.62 17.75 8.35
C ILE A 2 7.02 17.17 8.59
N GLU A 3 7.14 15.85 8.58
CA GLU A 3 8.44 15.20 8.68
C GLU A 3 9.29 15.62 7.48
N GLU A 4 10.52 16.04 7.76
CA GLU A 4 11.46 16.52 6.75
C GLU A 4 11.97 15.31 5.95
N GLU A 5 11.95 15.42 4.62
CA GLU A 5 12.36 14.34 3.74
C GLU A 5 13.87 14.05 3.88
N ILE A 6 14.23 12.82 4.26
CA ILE A 6 15.62 12.41 4.45
C ILE A 6 16.15 11.70 3.20
N LEU A 7 16.76 12.47 2.30
CA LEU A 7 17.41 11.95 1.08
C LEU A 7 18.82 11.43 1.35
N PHE A 8 19.37 10.63 0.42
CA PHE A 8 20.77 10.25 0.48
C PHE A 8 21.65 11.47 0.24
N SER A 9 22.64 11.65 1.12
CA SER A 9 23.73 12.61 0.96
C SER A 9 24.68 12.21 -0.16
N TYR A 10 25.51 13.16 -0.61
CA TYR A 10 26.54 12.90 -1.62
C TYR A 10 27.54 11.82 -1.18
N GLU A 11 27.94 11.82 0.10
CA GLU A 11 28.84 10.82 0.67
C GLU A 11 28.20 9.42 0.64
N GLU A 12 26.91 9.32 1.01
CA GLU A 12 26.17 8.06 0.95
C GLU A 12 26.02 7.55 -0.50
N LEU A 13 25.73 8.43 -1.45
CA LEU A 13 25.66 8.07 -2.87
C LEU A 13 27.00 7.53 -3.39
N ASN A 14 28.12 8.12 -2.97
CA ASN A 14 29.45 7.62 -3.34
C ASN A 14 29.71 6.24 -2.72
N LEU A 15 29.39 6.06 -1.43
CA LEU A 15 29.52 4.76 -0.77
C LEU A 15 28.67 3.67 -1.45
N ILE A 16 27.44 3.99 -1.83
CA ILE A 16 26.54 3.08 -2.57
C ILE A 16 27.18 2.69 -3.90
N GLN A 17 27.72 3.65 -4.65
CA GLN A 17 28.35 3.39 -5.95
C GLN A 17 29.62 2.55 -5.81
N GLU A 18 30.48 2.85 -4.85
CA GLU A 18 31.68 2.04 -4.57
C GLU A 18 31.32 0.61 -4.16
N SER A 19 30.30 0.46 -3.32
CA SER A 19 29.80 -0.86 -2.92
C SER A 19 29.25 -1.63 -4.13
N ALA A 20 28.50 -0.97 -5.01
CA ALA A 20 27.99 -1.60 -6.23
C ALA A 20 29.12 -2.08 -7.15
N LEU A 21 30.20 -1.30 -7.28
CA LEU A 21 31.37 -1.70 -8.08
C LEU A 21 32.07 -2.93 -7.52
N LYS A 22 32.21 -3.02 -6.20
CA LYS A 22 32.82 -4.18 -5.52
C LYS A 22 31.94 -5.44 -5.59
N ASN A 23 30.63 -5.27 -5.75
CA ASN A 23 29.64 -6.34 -5.77
C ASN A 23 28.95 -6.47 -7.13
N SER A 24 29.71 -6.41 -8.22
CA SER A 24 29.18 -6.45 -9.59
C SER A 24 28.40 -7.73 -9.93
N TYR A 25 28.62 -8.82 -9.18
CA TYR A 25 27.85 -10.07 -9.29
C TYR A 25 26.36 -9.87 -8.97
N LEU A 26 25.98 -8.81 -8.25
CA LEU A 26 24.59 -8.45 -7.99
C LEU A 26 23.82 -7.98 -9.24
N ARG A 27 24.47 -7.91 -10.41
CA ARG A 27 23.79 -7.76 -11.71
C ARG A 27 23.10 -9.04 -12.17
N ASP A 28 23.55 -10.20 -11.70
CA ASP A 28 22.86 -11.44 -11.99
C ASP A 28 21.54 -11.45 -11.18
N PRO A 29 20.38 -11.53 -11.86
CA PRO A 29 19.08 -11.43 -11.20
C PRO A 29 18.78 -12.58 -10.25
N MET A 30 19.60 -13.65 -10.23
CA MET A 30 19.52 -14.73 -9.25
C MET A 30 20.08 -14.32 -7.88
N PHE A 31 20.81 -13.20 -7.78
CA PHE A 31 21.39 -12.72 -6.53
C PHE A 31 20.71 -11.45 -6.03
N VAL A 32 20.28 -11.51 -4.77
CA VAL A 32 19.81 -10.35 -4.00
C VAL A 32 20.55 -10.34 -2.67
N ALA A 33 21.17 -9.21 -2.33
CA ALA A 33 21.78 -8.98 -1.05
C ALA A 33 20.73 -8.49 -0.04
N ILE A 34 20.93 -8.87 1.22
CA ILE A 34 20.12 -8.38 2.35
C ILE A 34 20.97 -7.39 3.12
N SER A 35 20.50 -6.16 3.24
CA SER A 35 21.16 -5.12 4.04
C SER A 35 20.32 -4.70 5.24
N LYS A 36 20.99 -4.40 6.35
CA LYS A 36 20.38 -3.66 7.46
C LYS A 36 20.49 -2.15 7.28
N GLN A 37 21.56 -1.68 6.65
CA GLN A 37 21.86 -0.26 6.45
C GLN A 37 21.12 0.32 5.23
N PRO A 38 20.61 1.57 5.30
CA PRO A 38 19.98 2.25 4.16
C PRO A 38 20.88 2.31 2.92
N THR A 39 22.18 2.52 3.09
CA THR A 39 23.16 2.60 2.01
C THR A 39 23.58 1.24 1.44
N GLY A 40 23.06 0.12 1.96
CA GLY A 40 23.41 -1.18 1.43
C GLY A 40 22.77 -1.44 0.07
N VAL A 41 23.59 -1.87 -0.90
CA VAL A 41 23.14 -2.30 -2.22
C VAL A 41 22.42 -3.64 -2.10
N LEU A 42 21.17 -3.70 -2.55
CA LEU A 42 20.37 -4.93 -2.56
C LEU A 42 20.59 -5.69 -3.87
N THR A 43 20.57 -4.99 -5.00
CA THR A 43 20.75 -5.58 -6.32
C THR A 43 21.17 -4.51 -7.33
N LEU A 44 21.54 -4.95 -8.53
CA LEU A 44 21.83 -4.11 -9.67
C LEU A 44 20.94 -4.53 -10.85
N SER A 45 20.47 -3.58 -11.64
CA SER A 45 19.78 -3.93 -12.88
C SER A 45 20.76 -4.64 -13.84
N PRO A 46 20.38 -5.75 -14.48
CA PRO A 46 21.30 -6.58 -15.24
C PRO A 46 21.92 -5.88 -16.45
N ILE A 47 21.16 -5.02 -17.14
CA ILE A 47 21.61 -4.41 -18.40
C ILE A 47 22.43 -3.15 -18.11
N HIS A 48 21.83 -2.18 -17.43
CA HIS A 48 22.47 -0.87 -17.25
C HIS A 48 23.23 -0.75 -15.92
N GLY A 49 23.08 -1.70 -14.99
CA GLY A 49 23.72 -1.66 -13.69
C GLY A 49 23.19 -0.54 -12.80
N LEU A 50 21.88 -0.26 -12.89
CA LEU A 50 21.20 0.68 -11.98
C LEU A 50 21.18 0.11 -10.57
N ILE A 51 21.47 0.94 -9.59
CA ILE A 51 21.73 0.52 -8.21
C ILE A 51 20.47 0.68 -7.38
N PHE A 52 19.94 -0.44 -6.90
CA PHE A 52 18.86 -0.47 -5.93
C PHE A 52 19.45 -0.62 -4.54
N ALA A 53 19.62 0.52 -3.85
CA ALA A 53 19.97 0.54 -2.44
C ALA A 53 18.72 0.30 -1.58
N LYS A 54 18.91 -0.19 -0.34
CA LYS A 54 17.82 -0.41 0.61
C LYS A 54 17.01 0.86 0.86
N GLY A 55 17.70 1.94 1.18
CA GLY A 55 17.12 3.22 1.53
C GLY A 55 16.29 3.23 2.82
N ASN A 56 15.42 4.23 2.91
CA ASN A 56 14.54 4.54 4.03
C ASN A 56 13.13 4.88 3.50
N GLU A 57 12.25 5.41 4.33
CA GLU A 57 10.88 5.78 3.90
C GLU A 57 10.83 6.84 2.78
N TYR A 58 11.93 7.57 2.57
CA TYR A 58 12.08 8.62 1.57
C TYR A 58 13.00 8.23 0.40
N THR A 59 13.72 7.12 0.45
CA THR A 59 14.72 6.77 -0.57
C THR A 59 14.77 5.28 -0.90
N GLY A 60 15.22 4.97 -2.11
CA GLY A 60 15.61 3.62 -2.50
C GLY A 60 14.45 2.63 -2.48
N PHE A 61 14.78 1.36 -2.25
CA PHE A 61 13.82 0.27 -2.34
C PHE A 61 12.70 0.35 -1.29
N GLU A 62 13.04 0.75 -0.06
CA GLU A 62 12.06 0.88 1.01
C GLU A 62 10.98 1.93 0.67
N HIS A 63 11.37 3.10 0.14
CA HIS A 63 10.42 4.09 -0.36
C HIS A 63 9.50 3.52 -1.45
N ILE A 64 10.06 2.82 -2.44
CA ILE A 64 9.29 2.24 -3.54
C ILE A 64 8.22 1.29 -2.99
N VAL A 65 8.60 0.38 -2.10
CA VAL A 65 7.68 -0.58 -1.49
C VAL A 65 6.62 0.14 -0.64
N GLN A 66 7.02 1.07 0.21
CA GLN A 66 6.09 1.79 1.07
C GLN A 66 5.05 2.62 0.28
N ARG A 67 5.45 3.20 -0.85
CA ARG A 67 4.59 4.04 -1.69
C ARG A 67 3.79 3.29 -2.74
N HIS A 68 4.22 2.11 -3.16
CA HIS A 68 3.62 1.43 -4.31
C HIS A 68 3.17 -0.01 -4.03
N GLN A 69 3.22 -0.45 -2.77
CA GLN A 69 2.60 -1.69 -2.32
C GLN A 69 1.14 -1.47 -1.91
N GLN A 70 0.27 -2.41 -2.32
CA GLN A 70 -1.18 -2.32 -2.10
C GLN A 70 -1.60 -2.29 -0.63
N SER A 71 -0.83 -2.94 0.26
CA SER A 71 -1.15 -3.10 1.69
C SER A 71 -0.78 -1.88 2.55
N ARG A 72 -0.14 -0.84 1.97
CA ARG A 72 0.30 0.37 2.69
C ARG A 72 -0.16 1.64 1.97
N PRO A 73 -1.47 1.94 1.97
CA PRO A 73 -1.95 3.14 1.29
C PRO A 73 -1.52 4.40 2.06
N HIS A 74 -1.02 5.40 1.35
CA HIS A 74 -0.51 6.64 1.95
C HIS A 74 -1.64 7.65 2.21
N TRP A 75 -1.60 8.33 3.35
CA TRP A 75 -2.55 9.39 3.70
C TRP A 75 -2.01 10.75 3.27
N ILE A 76 -2.86 11.58 2.67
CA ILE A 76 -2.54 12.96 2.31
C ILE A 76 -3.54 13.92 2.93
N LYS A 77 -3.05 15.07 3.37
CA LYS A 77 -3.88 16.20 3.77
C LYS A 77 -4.39 16.89 2.50
N SER A 78 -5.69 17.13 2.42
CA SER A 78 -6.35 17.86 1.33
C SER A 78 -7.26 18.94 1.92
N SER A 79 -7.54 19.99 1.16
CA SER A 79 -8.55 21.00 1.50
C SER A 79 -9.75 20.87 0.58
N ASP A 80 -10.94 21.15 1.11
CA ASP A 80 -12.13 21.39 0.29
C ASP A 80 -12.15 22.84 -0.25
N GLU A 81 -13.20 23.18 -1.01
CA GLU A 81 -13.40 24.52 -1.57
C GLU A 81 -13.54 25.63 -0.51
N ASN A 82 -13.74 25.27 0.77
CA ASN A 82 -13.90 26.17 1.91
C ASN A 82 -12.68 26.14 2.84
N ASP A 83 -11.52 25.66 2.38
CA ASP A 83 -10.29 25.50 3.16
C ASP A 83 -10.41 24.59 4.40
N ASN A 84 -11.45 23.76 4.49
CA ASN A 84 -11.51 22.74 5.53
C ASN A 84 -10.57 21.60 5.17
N TYR A 85 -9.63 21.32 6.07
CA TYR A 85 -8.69 20.24 5.87
C TYR A 85 -9.28 18.88 6.24
N TYR A 86 -9.04 17.89 5.39
CA TYR A 86 -9.35 16.50 5.67
C TYR A 86 -8.21 15.59 5.17
N PHE A 87 -8.09 14.42 5.78
CA PHE A 87 -7.15 13.40 5.31
C PHE A 87 -7.86 12.48 4.34
N ARG A 88 -7.19 12.13 3.24
CA ARG A 88 -7.67 11.11 2.29
C ARG A 88 -6.55 10.18 1.89
N LEU A 89 -6.91 8.97 1.47
CA LEU A 89 -5.94 8.08 0.85
C LEU A 89 -5.48 8.66 -0.50
N GLN A 90 -4.17 8.68 -0.71
CA GLN A 90 -3.55 9.04 -1.97
C GLN A 90 -3.93 8.00 -3.04
N ASP A 91 -4.15 8.48 -4.27
CA ASP A 91 -4.31 7.64 -5.45
C ASP A 91 -2.94 7.49 -6.13
N GLN A 92 -2.09 6.67 -5.52
CA GLN A 92 -0.75 6.35 -6.03
C GLN A 92 -0.84 5.18 -7.01
N GLY A 93 -0.12 5.23 -8.14
CA GLY A 93 -0.08 4.09 -9.07
C GLY A 93 0.54 2.87 -8.40
N LEU A 94 -0.12 1.72 -8.47
CA LEU A 94 0.41 0.46 -7.94
C LEU A 94 1.00 -0.42 -9.07
N PHE A 95 2.07 -1.13 -8.74
CA PHE A 95 2.61 -2.18 -9.62
C PHE A 95 1.57 -3.28 -9.86
N ARG A 96 1.81 -4.13 -10.86
CA ARG A 96 0.88 -5.21 -11.14
C ARG A 96 0.83 -6.17 -9.94
N PRO A 97 -0.31 -6.80 -9.64
CA PRO A 97 -0.42 -7.74 -8.51
C PRO A 97 0.50 -8.95 -8.61
N ASP A 98 0.92 -9.32 -9.82
CA ASP A 98 1.85 -10.41 -10.12
C ASP A 98 3.32 -9.96 -10.17
N SER A 99 3.60 -8.67 -9.97
CA SER A 99 4.98 -8.17 -9.95
C SER A 99 5.73 -8.66 -8.72
N VAL A 100 6.88 -9.30 -8.94
CA VAL A 100 7.85 -9.67 -7.92
C VAL A 100 8.75 -8.46 -7.64
N PRO A 101 8.71 -7.88 -6.42
CA PRO A 101 9.56 -6.75 -6.07
C PRO A 101 11.05 -7.10 -6.25
N ILE A 102 11.88 -6.07 -6.44
CA ILE A 102 13.32 -6.18 -6.78
C ILE A 102 13.53 -6.70 -8.21
N TYR A 103 13.07 -7.91 -8.54
CA TYR A 103 13.28 -8.52 -9.85
C TYR A 103 12.61 -7.73 -10.97
N ASP A 104 11.29 -7.56 -10.92
CA ASP A 104 10.56 -6.84 -11.97
C ASP A 104 10.92 -5.35 -11.97
N TYR A 105 11.20 -4.78 -10.80
CA TYR A 105 11.56 -3.36 -10.69
C TYR A 105 12.88 -3.07 -11.40
N CYS A 106 13.86 -3.98 -11.30
CA CYS A 106 15.10 -3.91 -12.07
C CYS A 106 14.85 -4.00 -13.59
N MET A 107 13.99 -4.94 -14.04
CA MET A 107 13.68 -5.08 -15.47
C MET A 107 12.98 -3.85 -16.04
N ILE A 108 12.02 -3.30 -15.27
CA ILE A 108 11.31 -2.08 -15.62
C ILE A 108 12.31 -0.91 -15.69
N ALA A 109 13.14 -0.74 -14.66
CA ALA A 109 14.14 0.34 -14.65
C ALA A 109 15.12 0.25 -15.83
N ASP A 110 15.59 -0.95 -16.19
CA ASP A 110 16.44 -1.16 -17.37
C ASP A 110 15.72 -0.80 -18.68
N SER A 111 14.42 -1.10 -18.79
CA SER A 111 13.63 -0.74 -19.98
C SER A 111 13.47 0.78 -20.11
N LEU A 112 13.39 1.48 -18.97
CA LEU A 112 13.19 2.91 -18.90
C LEU A 112 14.47 3.72 -19.08
N TYR A 113 15.62 3.22 -18.65
CA TYR A 113 16.88 3.95 -18.65
C TYR A 113 17.52 4.05 -20.04
N LYS A 114 16.90 4.87 -20.88
CA LYS A 114 17.31 5.19 -22.25
C LYS A 114 17.25 6.69 -22.45
N ASN A 115 18.14 7.23 -23.27
CA ASN A 115 18.19 8.68 -23.55
C ASN A 115 16.87 9.23 -24.11
N GLU A 116 16.19 8.45 -24.95
CA GLU A 116 14.87 8.80 -25.52
C GLU A 116 13.76 8.94 -24.47
N ASN A 117 13.91 8.31 -23.30
CA ASN A 117 12.95 8.37 -22.20
C ASN A 117 13.27 9.49 -21.20
N LEU A 118 14.40 10.18 -21.32
CA LEU A 118 14.79 11.25 -20.39
C LEU A 118 13.77 12.40 -20.47
N ASN A 119 13.11 12.68 -19.34
CA ASN A 119 12.03 13.65 -19.25
C ASN A 119 12.41 14.82 -18.34
N VAL A 120 12.96 15.86 -18.95
CA VAL A 120 13.37 17.08 -18.22
C VAL A 120 12.16 17.92 -17.82
N GLU A 121 11.12 17.97 -18.64
CA GLU A 121 9.94 18.83 -18.43
C GLU A 121 9.10 18.42 -17.21
N LYS A 122 8.94 17.10 -16.97
CA LYS A 122 8.16 16.58 -15.84
C LYS A 122 8.95 16.47 -14.55
N ASN A 123 10.26 16.65 -14.61
CA ASN A 123 11.12 16.56 -13.44
C ASN A 123 10.98 17.82 -12.59
N LYS A 124 10.39 17.67 -11.40
CA LYS A 124 10.16 18.78 -10.47
C LYS A 124 11.43 19.19 -9.69
N ARG A 125 12.48 18.36 -9.70
CA ARG A 125 13.73 18.56 -8.97
C ARG A 125 14.93 18.18 -9.85
N PRO A 126 15.11 18.86 -10.99
CA PRO A 126 16.14 18.50 -11.97
C PRO A 126 17.56 18.64 -11.43
N ASP A 127 17.79 19.44 -10.40
CA ASP A 127 19.11 19.59 -9.79
C ASP A 127 19.55 18.34 -9.00
N LEU A 128 18.58 17.54 -8.54
CA LEU A 128 18.83 16.37 -7.69
C LEU A 128 18.61 15.05 -8.42
N PHE A 129 17.67 15.01 -9.36
CA PHE A 129 17.25 13.78 -10.01
C PHE A 129 17.30 13.88 -11.53
N GLU A 130 17.48 12.73 -12.17
CA GLU A 130 17.15 12.51 -13.57
C GLU A 130 15.88 11.67 -13.62
N MET A 131 14.88 12.13 -14.39
CA MET A 131 13.60 11.45 -14.52
C MET A 131 13.50 10.82 -15.90
N TYR A 132 13.15 9.54 -15.94
CA TYR A 132 12.89 8.80 -17.16
C TYR A 132 11.43 8.37 -17.18
N THR A 133 10.74 8.63 -18.29
CA THR A 133 9.37 8.21 -18.53
C THR A 133 9.34 7.32 -19.75
N GLY A 134 8.88 6.08 -19.59
CA GLY A 134 8.89 5.11 -20.67
C GLY A 134 7.88 3.99 -20.46
N GLU A 135 7.91 3.05 -21.39
CA GLU A 135 7.06 1.87 -21.41
C GLU A 135 7.87 0.60 -21.13
N HIS A 136 7.27 -0.33 -20.39
CA HIS A 136 7.80 -1.68 -20.20
C HIS A 136 6.74 -2.70 -20.61
N THR A 137 7.15 -3.68 -21.41
CA THR A 137 6.31 -4.81 -21.82
C THR A 137 6.58 -5.98 -20.90
N HIS A 138 5.53 -6.40 -20.19
CA HIS A 138 5.58 -7.50 -19.24
C HIS A 138 5.54 -8.87 -19.96
N GLN A 139 5.72 -9.95 -19.19
CA GLN A 139 5.77 -11.32 -19.72
C GLN A 139 4.50 -11.76 -20.47
N ASP A 140 3.35 -11.20 -20.10
CA ASP A 140 2.06 -11.42 -20.75
C ASP A 140 1.83 -10.52 -21.98
N LEU A 141 2.87 -9.81 -22.43
CA LEU A 141 2.86 -8.86 -23.55
C LEU A 141 2.05 -7.60 -23.30
N GLU A 142 1.53 -7.37 -22.09
CA GLU A 142 0.91 -6.10 -21.75
C GLU A 142 1.98 -5.03 -21.51
N THR A 143 1.78 -3.87 -22.11
CA THR A 143 2.64 -2.71 -21.90
C THR A 143 2.08 -1.79 -20.83
N SER A 144 2.94 -1.30 -19.95
CA SER A 144 2.60 -0.30 -18.93
C SER A 144 3.61 0.85 -18.91
N LYS A 145 3.11 2.06 -18.62
CA LYS A 145 3.92 3.27 -18.50
C LYS A 145 4.41 3.45 -17.07
N TYR A 146 5.70 3.75 -16.93
CA TYR A 146 6.36 3.97 -15.66
C TYR A 146 7.16 5.27 -15.67
N ASN A 147 7.48 5.75 -14.47
CA ASN A 147 8.49 6.77 -14.25
C ASN A 147 9.60 6.17 -13.38
N LEU A 148 10.84 6.50 -13.71
CA LEU A 148 12.03 6.15 -12.97
C LEU A 148 12.72 7.46 -12.59
N LEU A 149 13.04 7.65 -11.31
CA LEU A 149 13.92 8.72 -10.85
C LEU A 149 15.21 8.11 -10.33
N ILE A 150 16.33 8.66 -10.79
CA ILE A 150 17.66 8.34 -10.28
C ILE A 150 18.32 9.61 -9.77
N TYR A 151 19.24 9.49 -8.82
CA TYR A 151 20.05 10.61 -8.38
C TYR A 151 20.95 11.08 -9.52
N ARG A 152 20.90 12.39 -9.82
CA ARG A 152 21.56 12.99 -10.97
C ARG A 152 23.05 12.69 -10.98
N GLY A 153 23.58 12.30 -12.15
CA GLY A 153 24.99 11.94 -12.30
C GLY A 153 25.40 10.64 -11.60
N THR A 154 24.45 9.84 -11.13
CA THR A 154 24.70 8.53 -10.53
C THR A 154 23.82 7.47 -11.19
N LYS A 155 24.08 6.20 -10.87
CA LYS A 155 23.17 5.09 -11.22
C LYS A 155 22.21 4.70 -10.09
N VAL A 156 22.16 5.47 -9.01
CA VAL A 156 21.37 5.12 -7.82
C VAL A 156 19.91 5.45 -8.04
N VAL A 157 19.06 4.43 -7.98
CA VAL A 157 17.61 4.58 -8.11
C VAL A 157 17.06 5.23 -6.85
N HIS A 158 16.38 6.37 -7.02
CA HIS A 158 15.65 7.03 -5.95
C HIS A 158 14.27 6.41 -5.78
N THR A 159 13.49 6.32 -6.87
CA THR A 159 12.18 5.67 -6.89
C THR A 159 11.78 5.24 -8.30
N ILE A 160 10.87 4.29 -8.41
CA ILE A 160 10.20 3.88 -9.65
C ILE A 160 8.72 3.67 -9.38
N TYR A 161 7.85 4.11 -10.29
CA TYR A 161 6.42 3.99 -10.09
C TYR A 161 5.61 3.96 -11.40
N PRO A 162 4.48 3.22 -11.43
CA PRO A 162 3.56 3.23 -12.56
C PRO A 162 2.84 4.58 -12.68
N GLN A 163 2.55 5.00 -13.92
CA GLN A 163 1.74 6.18 -14.20
C GLN A 163 0.23 5.92 -14.08
N SER A 164 -0.19 4.67 -14.30
CA SER A 164 -1.59 4.29 -14.28
C SER A 164 -2.02 3.82 -12.89
N ASN A 165 -3.27 4.11 -12.53
CA ASN A 165 -3.96 3.54 -11.38
C ASN A 165 -4.79 2.29 -11.77
N LYS A 166 -4.58 1.67 -12.94
CA LYS A 166 -5.37 0.48 -13.38
C LYS A 166 -5.32 -0.68 -12.37
N ASN A 167 -4.18 -0.83 -11.70
CA ASN A 167 -3.93 -1.89 -10.73
C ASN A 167 -4.41 -1.50 -9.32
N ASN A 168 -4.88 -0.27 -9.14
CA ASN A 168 -5.37 0.17 -7.84
C ASN A 168 -6.65 -0.59 -7.49
N PRO A 169 -6.78 -1.09 -6.25
CA PRO A 169 -8.02 -1.72 -5.82
C PRO A 169 -9.16 -0.71 -5.95
N LYS A 170 -10.28 -1.13 -6.54
CA LYS A 170 -11.45 -0.27 -6.67
C LYS A 170 -11.95 0.10 -5.27
N ARG A 171 -11.99 1.38 -4.94
CA ARG A 171 -12.46 1.88 -3.65
C ARG A 171 -13.92 2.32 -3.71
N VAL A 172 -14.64 2.16 -2.61
CA VAL A 172 -15.98 2.73 -2.44
C VAL A 172 -15.87 4.26 -2.29
N LYS A 173 -16.68 5.03 -3.01
CA LYS A 173 -16.67 6.50 -2.93
C LYS A 173 -16.99 6.96 -1.51
N GLY A 174 -16.14 7.81 -0.94
CA GLY A 174 -16.28 8.32 0.43
C GLY A 174 -15.83 7.33 1.51
N PHE A 175 -15.32 6.16 1.14
CA PHE A 175 -14.74 5.22 2.09
C PHE A 175 -13.31 5.62 2.40
N ASN A 176 -13.12 6.16 3.59
CA ASN A 176 -11.86 6.80 4.00
C ASN A 176 -11.19 6.00 5.11
N TYR A 177 -10.91 4.73 4.84
CA TYR A 177 -10.18 3.82 5.72
C TYR A 177 -9.19 2.99 4.90
N SER A 178 -8.01 2.75 5.43
CA SER A 178 -6.99 1.88 4.82
C SER A 178 -7.18 0.44 5.27
N ARG A 179 -7.29 -0.48 4.31
CA ARG A 179 -7.31 -1.92 4.59
C ARG A 179 -5.91 -2.39 4.98
N GLY A 180 -5.78 -3.09 6.10
CA GLY A 180 -4.54 -3.74 6.52
C GLY A 180 -4.39 -5.17 6.02
N ALA A 181 -3.29 -5.80 6.44
CA ALA A 181 -3.01 -7.21 6.19
C ALA A 181 -4.05 -8.09 6.90
N ALA A 182 -4.46 -9.17 6.23
CA ALA A 182 -5.39 -10.11 6.83
C ALA A 182 -4.64 -11.06 7.78
N SER A 183 -5.25 -11.36 8.93
CA SER A 183 -4.73 -12.35 9.89
C SER A 183 -5.69 -13.51 10.03
N SER A 184 -5.16 -14.72 10.22
CA SER A 184 -5.95 -15.91 10.53
C SER A 184 -5.67 -16.43 11.93
N SER A 185 -6.70 -16.96 12.58
CA SER A 185 -6.58 -17.69 13.83
C SER A 185 -7.47 -18.94 13.81
N TRP A 186 -7.05 -19.97 14.54
CA TRP A 186 -7.79 -21.22 14.64
C TRP A 186 -7.93 -21.63 16.11
N ASP A 187 -9.19 -21.71 16.56
CA ASP A 187 -9.55 -22.39 17.78
C ASP A 187 -9.87 -23.86 17.47
N PHE A 188 -8.88 -24.71 17.70
CA PHE A 188 -8.97 -26.15 17.48
C PHE A 188 -10.04 -26.83 18.35
N LYS A 189 -10.24 -26.36 19.58
CA LYS A 189 -11.17 -27.01 20.52
C LYS A 189 -12.61 -26.85 20.08
N ASN A 190 -12.94 -25.69 19.51
CA ASN A 190 -14.28 -25.37 19.06
C ASN A 190 -14.44 -25.49 17.54
N SER A 191 -13.39 -25.91 16.82
CA SER A 191 -13.34 -25.95 15.35
C SER A 191 -13.78 -24.62 14.70
N ILE A 192 -13.29 -23.50 15.24
CA ILE A 192 -13.59 -22.16 14.75
C ILE A 192 -12.36 -21.61 14.05
N THR A 193 -12.49 -21.27 12.77
CA THR A 193 -11.48 -20.50 12.05
C THR A 193 -11.96 -19.06 11.90
N MET A 194 -11.07 -18.10 12.14
CA MET A 194 -11.36 -16.68 11.96
C MET A 194 -10.32 -16.06 11.05
N ILE A 195 -10.79 -15.27 10.07
CA ILE A 195 -9.95 -14.32 9.36
C ILE A 195 -10.40 -12.92 9.70
N GLU A 196 -9.44 -12.07 10.03
CA GLU A 196 -9.67 -10.70 10.46
C GLU A 196 -8.95 -9.75 9.52
N ILE A 197 -9.65 -8.69 9.10
CA ILE A 197 -9.11 -7.66 8.22
C ILE A 197 -9.34 -6.30 8.88
N PRO A 198 -8.28 -5.66 9.40
CA PRO A 198 -8.39 -4.36 10.02
C PRO A 198 -8.53 -3.26 8.98
N TYR A 199 -9.30 -2.23 9.33
CA TYR A 199 -9.44 -0.99 8.59
C TYR A 199 -9.03 0.17 9.48
N PHE A 200 -7.95 0.84 9.09
CA PHE A 200 -7.34 1.92 9.85
C PHE A 200 -7.81 3.29 9.37
N ASP A 201 -7.86 4.26 10.28
CA ASP A 201 -7.96 5.67 9.92
C ASP A 201 -6.58 6.30 9.67
N HIS A 202 -6.58 7.62 9.47
CA HIS A 202 -5.37 8.42 9.25
C HIS A 202 -4.43 8.48 10.46
N ASN A 203 -4.90 8.15 11.67
CA ASN A 203 -4.09 8.07 12.88
C ASN A 203 -3.55 6.65 13.11
N ASN A 204 -3.71 5.76 12.12
CA ASN A 204 -3.34 4.35 12.20
C ASN A 204 -4.09 3.60 13.32
N ILE A 205 -5.30 4.05 13.66
CA ILE A 205 -6.18 3.41 14.64
C ILE A 205 -7.13 2.47 13.90
N VAL A 206 -7.24 1.22 14.33
CA VAL A 206 -8.22 0.27 13.79
C VAL A 206 -9.61 0.74 14.17
N ARG A 207 -10.35 1.28 13.21
CA ARG A 207 -11.74 1.77 13.39
C ARG A 207 -12.76 0.68 13.15
N TYR A 208 -12.46 -0.20 12.19
CA TYR A 208 -13.30 -1.34 11.86
C TYR A 208 -12.45 -2.59 11.73
N LEU A 209 -13.00 -3.72 12.17
CA LEU A 209 -12.39 -5.04 11.98
C LEU A 209 -13.43 -5.94 11.31
N LEU A 210 -13.12 -6.37 10.10
CA LEU A 210 -13.96 -7.28 9.35
C LEU A 210 -13.57 -8.72 9.70
N ILE A 211 -14.50 -9.46 10.29
CA ILE A 211 -14.27 -10.80 10.83
C ILE A 211 -15.07 -11.82 10.01
N PHE A 212 -14.36 -12.76 9.43
CA PHE A 212 -14.87 -13.94 8.72
C PHE A 212 -14.74 -15.14 9.66
N ARG A 213 -15.84 -15.53 10.29
CA ARG A 213 -15.87 -16.64 11.25
C ARG A 213 -16.47 -17.88 10.61
N LYS A 214 -15.67 -18.92 10.42
CA LYS A 214 -16.11 -20.26 9.99
C LYS A 214 -16.27 -21.17 11.19
N VAL A 215 -17.44 -21.79 11.27
CA VAL A 215 -17.70 -22.90 12.20
C VAL A 215 -18.28 -24.03 11.38
N SER A 216 -17.55 -25.13 11.27
CA SER A 216 -17.91 -26.23 10.36
C SER A 216 -18.11 -25.68 8.92
N ASP A 217 -19.31 -25.84 8.37
CA ASP A 217 -19.73 -25.45 7.03
C ASP A 217 -20.27 -24.00 6.93
N LYS A 218 -20.31 -23.27 8.05
CA LYS A 218 -20.98 -21.97 8.13
C LYS A 218 -19.99 -20.83 8.24
N LEU A 219 -19.91 -20.02 7.18
CA LEU A 219 -19.21 -18.74 7.21
C LEU A 219 -20.14 -17.61 7.65
N THR A 220 -19.75 -16.94 8.72
CA THR A 220 -20.40 -15.75 9.24
C THR A 220 -19.51 -14.54 9.03
N VAL A 221 -20.08 -13.44 8.56
CA VAL A 221 -19.36 -12.16 8.41
C VAL A 221 -19.85 -11.20 9.49
N ILE A 222 -18.90 -10.63 10.23
CA ILE A 222 -19.13 -9.69 11.32
C ILE A 222 -18.28 -8.44 11.05
N ILE A 223 -18.85 -7.26 11.27
CA ILE A 223 -18.09 -6.02 11.33
C ILE A 223 -18.02 -5.61 12.80
N GLN A 224 -16.83 -5.67 13.38
CA GLN A 224 -16.55 -5.05 14.67
C GLN A 224 -16.19 -3.57 14.44
N ILE A 225 -16.73 -2.72 15.29
CA ILE A 225 -16.59 -1.27 15.31
C ILE A 225 -15.82 -0.94 16.59
N ASN A 226 -14.76 -0.17 16.42
CA ASN A 226 -13.90 0.23 17.52
C ASN A 226 -14.10 1.71 17.85
N ASP A 227 -13.81 2.08 19.10
CA ASP A 227 -13.83 3.46 19.58
C ASP A 227 -12.66 4.29 19.03
N ILE A 228 -12.57 5.56 19.45
CA ILE A 228 -11.49 6.49 19.01
C ILE A 228 -10.10 6.09 19.50
N LEU A 229 -10.00 5.15 20.43
CA LEU A 229 -8.76 4.62 20.95
C LEU A 229 -8.43 3.24 20.33
N GLY A 230 -9.30 2.71 19.48
CA GLY A 230 -9.14 1.41 18.83
C GLY A 230 -9.68 0.23 19.64
N ASN A 231 -10.39 0.46 20.75
CA ASN A 231 -10.97 -0.62 21.55
C ASN A 231 -12.29 -1.11 20.93
N PRO A 232 -12.59 -2.42 21.00
CA PRO A 232 -13.88 -2.95 20.55
C PRO A 232 -15.04 -2.29 21.28
N TRP A 233 -15.97 -1.68 20.54
CA TRP A 233 -17.15 -1.03 21.10
C TRP A 233 -18.43 -1.79 20.75
N LYS A 234 -18.59 -2.19 19.49
CA LYS A 234 -19.81 -2.85 19.00
C LYS A 234 -19.49 -3.82 17.87
N SER A 235 -20.31 -4.85 17.71
CA SER A 235 -20.23 -5.76 16.56
C SER A 235 -21.57 -5.83 15.83
N VAL A 236 -21.53 -5.81 14.50
CA VAL A 236 -22.68 -5.91 13.63
C VAL A 236 -22.58 -7.20 12.83
N PHE A 237 -23.59 -8.05 12.97
CA PHE A 237 -23.72 -9.25 12.15
C PHE A 237 -24.17 -8.86 10.74
N VAL A 238 -23.35 -9.17 9.73
CA VAL A 238 -23.60 -8.77 8.34
C VAL A 238 -24.43 -9.81 7.59
N GLY A 239 -24.23 -11.08 7.93
CA GLY A 239 -24.93 -12.21 7.33
C GLY A 239 -24.16 -13.52 7.41
N ARG A 240 -24.83 -14.61 6.98
CA ARG A 240 -24.18 -15.90 6.67
C ARG A 240 -24.00 -16.00 5.16
N LEU A 241 -22.78 -16.26 4.72
CA LEU A 241 -22.52 -16.66 3.35
C LEU A 241 -22.56 -18.19 3.33
N LYS A 242 -23.48 -18.80 2.54
CA LYS A 242 -23.31 -20.20 2.15
C LYS A 242 -22.17 -20.21 1.14
N ILE A 243 -21.00 -20.67 1.57
CA ILE A 243 -19.89 -20.91 0.65
C ILE A 243 -20.27 -22.14 -0.18
N ASP A 244 -20.18 -22.03 -1.50
CA ASP A 244 -20.23 -23.18 -2.38
C ASP A 244 -18.91 -23.95 -2.24
N PHE A 245 -18.95 -25.11 -1.57
CA PHE A 245 -17.80 -25.96 -1.24
C PHE A 245 -17.04 -26.45 -2.48
N ASN A 246 -17.65 -26.37 -3.67
CA ASN A 246 -16.93 -26.68 -4.90
C ASN A 246 -15.87 -25.62 -5.28
N LYS A 247 -15.86 -24.44 -4.63
CA LYS A 247 -14.93 -23.32 -4.90
C LYS A 247 -13.99 -22.97 -3.74
N PHE A 248 -14.17 -23.57 -2.57
CA PHE A 248 -13.32 -23.42 -1.40
C PHE A 248 -13.10 -24.82 -0.86
N ARG A 249 -11.85 -25.31 -0.89
CA ARG A 249 -11.51 -26.59 -0.26
C ARG A 249 -11.92 -26.54 1.22
N ASP A 250 -12.24 -27.69 1.78
CA ASP A 250 -12.93 -27.82 3.07
C ASP A 250 -12.20 -27.18 4.27
N ASP A 251 -10.93 -26.82 4.12
CA ASP A 251 -10.13 -26.09 5.10
C ASP A 251 -9.95 -24.62 4.67
N PHE A 252 -10.00 -23.69 5.63
CA PHE A 252 -9.57 -22.32 5.36
C PHE A 252 -8.07 -22.37 5.02
N ASP A 253 -7.77 -22.33 3.74
CA ASP A 253 -6.41 -22.47 3.21
C ASP A 253 -5.65 -21.15 3.49
N PRO A 254 -4.34 -21.15 3.79
CA PRO A 254 -3.51 -19.95 3.69
C PRO A 254 -3.82 -19.06 2.46
N PHE A 255 -4.22 -19.66 1.33
CA PHE A 255 -4.67 -18.93 0.15
C PHE A 255 -5.95 -18.10 0.35
N ASP A 256 -6.83 -18.45 1.28
CA ASP A 256 -8.04 -17.68 1.56
C ASP A 256 -7.74 -16.35 2.28
N VAL A 257 -6.69 -16.30 3.11
CA VAL A 257 -6.18 -15.07 3.72
C VAL A 257 -5.77 -14.10 2.61
N ILE A 258 -4.92 -14.58 1.68
CA ILE A 258 -4.46 -13.80 0.53
C ILE A 258 -5.63 -13.40 -0.37
N ARG A 259 -6.57 -14.31 -0.62
CA ARG A 259 -7.74 -14.05 -1.45
C ARG A 259 -8.63 -12.95 -0.88
N LEU A 260 -8.82 -12.91 0.43
CA LEU A 260 -9.61 -11.86 1.08
C LEU A 260 -8.81 -10.56 1.20
N GLU A 261 -7.51 -10.63 1.48
CA GLU A 261 -6.62 -9.46 1.52
C GLU A 261 -6.50 -8.76 0.17
N CYS A 262 -6.49 -9.50 -0.94
CA CYS A 262 -6.39 -8.95 -2.29
C CYS A 262 -7.75 -8.81 -2.99
N GLY A 263 -8.81 -9.40 -2.43
CA GLY A 263 -10.13 -9.49 -3.04
C GLY A 263 -10.92 -8.18 -3.07
N ASP A 264 -12.00 -8.19 -3.86
CA ASP A 264 -12.99 -7.11 -3.93
C ASP A 264 -13.96 -7.18 -2.74
N LEU A 265 -13.73 -6.32 -1.74
CA LEU A 265 -14.55 -6.22 -0.53
C LEU A 265 -15.53 -5.05 -0.55
N ARG A 266 -15.75 -4.40 -1.72
CA ARG A 266 -16.57 -3.18 -1.83
C ARG A 266 -17.99 -3.33 -1.28
N VAL A 267 -18.56 -4.53 -1.34
CA VAL A 267 -19.89 -4.81 -0.75
C VAL A 267 -19.88 -4.61 0.76
N LEU A 268 -18.82 -5.08 1.44
CA LEU A 268 -18.65 -4.98 2.89
C LEU A 268 -18.22 -3.56 3.28
N GLU A 269 -17.34 -2.94 2.49
CA GLU A 269 -16.92 -1.55 2.69
C GLU A 269 -18.09 -0.56 2.57
N ARG A 270 -19.04 -0.80 1.65
CA ARG A 270 -20.29 -0.03 1.59
C ARG A 270 -21.10 -0.14 2.89
N LYS A 271 -21.20 -1.34 3.46
CA LYS A 271 -21.89 -1.55 4.75
C LYS A 271 -21.17 -0.83 5.90
N ILE A 272 -19.84 -0.86 5.93
CA ILE A 272 -19.06 -0.07 6.89
C ILE A 272 -19.38 1.43 6.74
N LEU A 273 -19.41 1.95 5.50
CA LEU A 273 -19.73 3.35 5.25
C LEU A 273 -21.17 3.74 5.66
N GLU A 274 -22.14 2.84 5.47
CA GLU A 274 -23.51 3.03 5.93
C GLU A 274 -23.57 3.13 7.46
N LEU A 275 -22.86 2.24 8.16
CA LEU A 275 -22.74 2.28 9.61
C LEU A 275 -22.11 3.60 10.07
N ASP A 276 -21.00 4.02 9.47
CA ASP A 276 -20.28 5.25 9.79
C ASP A 276 -21.19 6.50 9.69
N LYS A 277 -21.97 6.60 8.61
CA LYS A 277 -22.93 7.70 8.41
C LYS A 277 -24.05 7.72 9.44
N CYS A 278 -24.54 6.56 9.86
CA CYS A 278 -25.55 6.47 10.91
C CYS A 278 -24.99 6.96 12.25
N PHE A 279 -23.73 6.65 12.56
CA PHE A 279 -23.11 7.10 13.81
C PHE A 279 -22.88 8.61 13.83
N ILE A 280 -22.32 9.20 12.77
CA ILE A 280 -22.12 10.65 12.70
C ILE A 280 -23.44 11.41 12.92
N LYS A 281 -24.56 10.89 12.40
CA LYS A 281 -25.88 11.49 12.62
C LYS A 281 -26.32 11.41 14.09
N MET A 282 -26.10 10.29 14.76
CA MET A 282 -26.45 10.12 16.18
C MET A 282 -25.61 11.02 17.09
N THR A 283 -24.29 11.10 16.87
CA THR A 283 -23.41 11.98 17.67
C THR A 283 -23.76 13.46 17.49
N ASN A 284 -24.16 13.87 16.28
CA ASN A 284 -24.59 15.24 16.01
C ASN A 284 -25.96 15.57 16.61
N GLN A 285 -26.86 14.60 16.74
CA GLN A 285 -28.15 14.76 17.42
C GLN A 285 -27.97 14.87 18.94
N GLU A 286 -27.16 14.01 19.56
CA GLU A 286 -26.84 14.09 20.99
C GLU A 286 -26.15 15.41 21.37
N ASN A 287 -25.28 15.94 20.50
CA ASN A 287 -24.63 17.24 20.70
C ASN A 287 -25.57 18.45 20.49
N GLN A 288 -26.68 18.28 19.77
CA GLN A 288 -27.71 19.33 19.64
C GLN A 288 -28.69 19.32 20.82
N GLU A 289 -29.03 18.15 21.35
CA GLU A 289 -29.91 18.02 22.53
C GLU A 289 -29.22 18.47 23.83
N ASN A 290 -27.89 18.36 23.92
CA ASN A 290 -27.11 18.81 25.08
C ASN A 290 -26.70 20.29 25.07
N ARG A 291 -27.21 21.10 24.12
CA ARG A 291 -27.02 22.56 24.20
C ARG A 291 -27.88 23.11 25.36
N PRO A 292 -27.29 23.80 26.36
CA PRO A 292 -28.08 24.35 27.44
C PRO A 292 -29.10 25.33 26.86
N LYS A 293 -30.39 25.07 27.11
CA LYS A 293 -31.45 26.03 26.83
C LYS A 293 -31.08 27.31 27.58
N LYS A 294 -30.78 28.38 26.85
CA LYS A 294 -30.68 29.72 27.42
C LYS A 294 -32.00 29.95 28.17
N ARG A 295 -31.92 30.07 29.49
CA ARG A 295 -33.03 30.56 30.31
C ARG A 295 -33.17 32.04 29.97
N GLU A 296 -34.27 32.40 29.33
CA GLU A 296 -34.79 33.77 29.28
C GLU A 296 -35.40 34.15 30.63
#